data_AF-A0A956I3P7-F1
#
_entry.id   AF-A0A956I3P7-F1
#
_cell.length_a   1.000
_cell.length_b   1.000
_cell.length_c   1.000
_cell.angle_alpha   90.00
_cell.angle_beta   90.00
_cell.angle_gamma   90.00
#
_symmetry.space_group_name_H-M   'P 1'
#
loop_
_entity.id
_entity.type
_entity.pdbx_description
1 polymer ?
#
loop_
_entity_poly.entity_id
_entity_poly.type
_entity_poly.pdbx_seq_one_letter_code
_entity_poly.pdbx_strand_id
1 'polypeptide(L)' 'CHGADGMGTERAPSLYERVPMRTDDSILRTLIQGKGRMPVWGDTFDDPTMASILAYLRATFGAPPTP' A
#
# COMPACT_ATOMS: atom_id res chain seq x y z
N CYS A 1 -9.34 -4.87 1.71
CA CYS A 1 -8.68 -6.16 1.37
C CYS A 1 -7.55 -6.51 2.34
N HIS A 2 -6.71 -5.55 2.74
CA HIS A 2 -5.52 -5.78 3.57
C HIS A 2 -5.77 -5.86 5.09
N GLY A 3 -7.01 -6.09 5.52
CA GLY A 3 -7.40 -5.97 6.94
C GLY A 3 -7.69 -4.51 7.32
N ALA A 4 -8.45 -4.31 8.40
CA ALA A 4 -8.73 -2.96 8.92
C ALA A 4 -7.50 -2.34 9.58
N ASP A 5 -6.61 -3.19 10.09
CA ASP A 5 -5.34 -2.87 10.74
C ASP A 5 -4.13 -2.99 9.81
N GLY A 6 -4.33 -3.38 8.54
CA GLY A 6 -3.23 -3.60 7.60
C GLY A 6 -2.42 -4.88 7.82
N MET A 7 -2.83 -5.77 8.74
CA MET A 7 -2.13 -7.04 9.01
C MET A 7 -2.31 -8.08 7.89
N GLY A 8 -3.15 -7.78 6.89
CA GLY A 8 -3.47 -8.69 5.80
C GLY A 8 -4.67 -9.58 6.10
N THR A 9 -5.11 -10.28 5.07
CA THR A 9 -6.15 -11.30 5.14
C THR A 9 -5.80 -12.42 4.15
N GLU A 10 -6.60 -13.48 4.09
CA GLU A 10 -6.49 -14.48 3.02
C GLU A 10 -6.58 -13.87 1.61
N ARG A 11 -7.19 -12.68 1.45
CA ARG A 11 -7.37 -12.02 0.15
C ARG A 11 -6.19 -11.14 -0.26
N ALA A 12 -5.40 -10.64 0.69
CA ALA A 12 -4.34 -9.67 0.40
C ALA A 12 -3.26 -9.66 1.51
N PRO A 13 -1.99 -9.47 1.18
CA PRO A 13 -0.88 -9.59 2.13
C PRO A 13 -0.86 -8.47 3.19
N SER A 14 -0.13 -8.69 4.28
CA SER A 14 0.18 -7.69 5.29
C SER A 14 0.89 -6.48 4.69
N LEU A 15 0.41 -5.27 4.98
CA LEU A 15 1.08 -4.03 4.59
C LEU A 15 2.36 -3.81 5.41
N TYR A 16 2.39 -4.25 6.68
CA TYR A 16 3.60 -4.21 7.52
C TYR A 16 4.75 -5.05 6.97
N GLU A 17 4.46 -6.15 6.28
CA GLU A 17 5.51 -6.95 5.63
C GLU A 17 5.90 -6.36 4.26
N ARG A 18 4.95 -5.78 3.54
CA ARG A 18 5.16 -5.37 2.14
C ARG A 18 5.75 -3.98 2.02
N VAL A 19 5.27 -3.01 2.79
CA VAL A 19 5.68 -1.60 2.66
C VAL A 19 7.18 -1.41 2.94
N PRO A 20 7.77 -1.97 4.02
CA PRO A 20 9.21 -1.79 4.31
C PRO A 20 10.13 -2.38 3.23
N MET A 21 9.66 -3.39 2.49
CA MET A 21 10.45 -4.10 1.46
C MET A 21 10.38 -3.45 0.06
N ARG A 22 9.68 -2.33 -0.10
CA ARG A 22 9.43 -1.70 -1.40
C ARG A 22 9.93 -0.27 -1.39
N THR A 23 10.34 0.23 -2.55
CA THR A 23 10.58 1.66 -2.78
C THR A 23 9.25 2.39 -3.00
N ASP A 24 9.25 3.71 -2.84
CA ASP A 24 8.09 4.56 -3.09
C ASP A 24 7.55 4.40 -4.52
N ASP A 25 8.44 4.45 -5.50
CA ASP A 25 8.11 4.20 -6.91
C ASP A 25 7.47 2.84 -7.15
N SER A 26 7.93 1.80 -6.45
CA SER A 26 7.34 0.46 -6.56
C SER A 26 5.94 0.40 -5.94
N ILE A 27 5.69 1.13 -4.86
CA ILE A 27 4.37 1.23 -4.22
C ILE A 27 3.42 2.00 -5.14
N LEU A 28 3.83 3.18 -5.61
CA LEU A 28 3.05 4.00 -6.54
C LEU A 28 2.74 3.25 -7.83
N ARG A 29 3.72 2.58 -8.44
CA ARG A 29 3.47 1.74 -9.63
C ARG A 29 2.41 0.68 -9.35
N THR A 30 2.44 0.04 -8.17
CA THR A 30 1.45 -0.99 -7.80
C THR A 30 0.06 -0.38 -7.60
N LEU A 31 -0.05 0.82 -7.03
CA LEU A 31 -1.33 1.52 -6.88
C LEU A 31 -1.87 1.94 -8.26
N ILE A 32 -1.03 2.52 -9.10
CA ILE A 32 -1.40 3.01 -10.42
C ILE A 32 -1.83 1.86 -11.33
N GLN A 33 -1.06 0.78 -11.39
CA GLN A 33 -1.24 -0.30 -12.37
C GLN A 33 -1.99 -1.52 -11.83
N GLY A 34 -2.26 -1.56 -10.52
CA GLY A 34 -2.72 -2.78 -9.86
C GLY A 34 -1.68 -3.90 -9.85
N LYS A 35 -2.03 -5.03 -9.25
CA LYS A 35 -1.19 -6.25 -9.25
C LYS A 35 -2.01 -7.48 -8.89
N GLY A 36 -2.17 -8.39 -9.85
CA GLY A 36 -2.95 -9.62 -9.64
C GLY A 36 -4.39 -9.28 -9.25
N ARG A 37 -4.77 -9.57 -8.00
CA ARG A 37 -6.09 -9.23 -7.45
C ARG A 37 -6.21 -7.81 -6.89
N MET A 38 -5.10 -7.09 -6.76
CA MET A 38 -5.13 -5.69 -6.36
C MET A 38 -5.58 -4.85 -7.56
N PRO A 39 -6.69 -4.10 -7.45
CA PRO A 39 -7.23 -3.32 -8.56
C PRO A 39 -6.33 -2.15 -8.93
N VAL A 40 -6.58 -1.62 -10.14
CA VAL A 40 -5.97 -0.41 -10.69
C VAL A 40 -6.59 0.81 -10.01
N TRP A 41 -5.76 1.75 -9.55
CA TRP A 41 -6.23 3.01 -8.96
C TRP A 41 -5.79 4.26 -9.72
N GLY A 42 -4.93 4.12 -10.74
CA GLY A 42 -4.41 5.25 -11.51
C GLY A 42 -5.48 6.11 -12.19
N ASP A 43 -6.63 5.52 -12.53
CA ASP A 43 -7.75 6.24 -13.13
C ASP A 43 -8.78 6.73 -12.08
N THR A 44 -8.57 6.37 -10.81
CA THR A 44 -9.50 6.65 -9.70
C THR A 44 -9.01 7.82 -8.85
N PHE A 45 -7.70 7.93 -8.61
CA PHE A 45 -7.10 8.94 -7.75
C PHE A 45 -6.13 9.82 -8.53
N ASP A 46 -6.14 11.12 -8.23
CA ASP A 46 -5.18 12.09 -8.76
C ASP A 46 -3.82 12.03 -8.03
N ASP A 47 -2.81 12.70 -8.60
CA ASP A 47 -1.45 12.69 -8.07
C ASP A 47 -1.35 13.13 -6.59
N PRO A 48 -2.04 14.20 -6.13
CA PRO A 48 -2.04 14.57 -4.71
C PRO A 48 -2.62 13.50 -3.79
N THR A 49 -3.69 12.82 -4.22
CA THR A 49 -4.28 11.71 -3.45
C THR A 49 -3.33 10.51 -3.41
N MET A 50 -2.68 10.18 -4.54
CA MET A 50 -1.67 9.12 -4.58
C MET A 50 -0.49 9.40 -3.66
N ALA A 51 0.02 10.63 -3.64
CA ALA A 51 1.08 11.05 -2.72
C ALA A 51 0.65 10.92 -1.25
N SER A 52 -0.60 11.30 -0.95
CA SER A 52 -1.16 11.19 0.40
C SER A 52 -1.31 9.73 0.85
N ILE A 53 -1.76 8.84 -0.05
CA ILE A 53 -1.82 7.39 0.22
C ILE A 53 -0.42 6.83 0.49
N LEU A 54 0.57 7.17 -0.34
CA LEU A 54 1.95 6.73 -0.14
C LEU A 54 2.49 7.21 1.22
N ALA A 55 2.29 8.48 1.55
CA ALA A 55 2.72 9.05 2.83
C ALA A 55 2.08 8.32 4.02
N TYR A 56 0.77 8.06 3.95
CA TYR A 56 0.07 7.26 4.96
C TYR A 56 0.66 5.85 5.08
N LEU A 57 0.86 5.14 3.96
CA LEU A 57 1.43 3.80 3.98
C LEU A 57 2.81 3.78 4.65
N ARG A 58 3.64 4.78 4.40
CA ARG A 58 4.96 4.91 5.03
C ARG A 58 4.87 5.22 6.51
N ALA A 59 4.05 6.18 6.89
CA ALA A 59 3.90 6.57 8.29
C ALA A 59 3.34 5.41 9.14
N THR A 60 2.42 4.63 8.60
CA THR A 60 1.72 3.58 9.35
C THR A 60 2.41 2.22 9.28
N PHE A 61 2.95 1.84 8.11
CA PHE A 61 3.49 0.49 7.85
C PHE A 61 4.97 0.48 7.47
N GLY A 62 5.63 1.64 7.39
CA GLY A 62 7.04 1.75 6.99
C GLY A 62 8.04 1.27 8.04
N ALA A 63 7.60 1.11 9.28
CA ALA A 63 8.34 0.46 10.36
C ALA A 63 7.55 -0.77 10.86
N PRO A 64 8.22 -1.82 11.38
CA PRO A 64 7.53 -2.89 12.09
C PRO A 64 6.66 -2.30 13.22
N PRO A 65 5.47 -2.85 13.50
CA PRO A 65 4.67 -2.38 14.62
C PRO A 65 5.51 -2.50 15.89
N THR A 66 5.68 -1.38 16.61
CA THR A 66 6.34 -1.40 17.92
C THR A 66 5.56 -2.32 18.87
N PRO A 67 6.24 -3.20 19.63
CA PRO A 67 5.60 -4.07 20.62
C PRO A 67 4.77 -3.30 21.66
#